data_AF-A0A1A6H2P3-F1
#
_entry.id   AF-A0A1A6H2P3-F1
#
_cell.length_a   1.000
_cell.length_b   1.000
_cell.length_c   1.000
_cell.angle_alpha   90.00
_cell.angle_beta   90.00
_cell.angle_gamma   90.00
#
_symmetry.space_group_name_H-M   'P 1'
#
loop_
_entity.id
_entity.type
_entity.pdbx_description
1 polymer ?
#
loop_
_entity_poly.entity_id
_entity_poly.type
_entity_poly.pdbx_seq_one_letter_code
_entity_poly.pdbx_strand_id
1 'polypeptide(L)'
;VDLWQPSSISYVSEGTVTDVHIPQNASRALLSFLQEAHIQYKVLIEDLQKAVEKENSLHTQRSRRSLSEYNYEVYHSLEDIQSWMHHLNQTQPGLVRVFSIGRSYEGRPLFILQLGRKSRAYKRAVWIDCGIHAREWIGPAFCQWFARE
;
A
#
# COMPACT_ATOMS: atom_id res chain seq x y z
N VAL A 1 12.67 17.43 2.39
CA VAL A 1 11.21 17.51 2.48
C VAL A 1 10.64 16.43 1.60
N ASP A 2 9.69 15.63 2.10
CA ASP A 2 9.00 14.60 1.33
C ASP A 2 7.60 15.13 0.98
N LEU A 3 7.29 15.24 -0.31
CA LEU A 3 5.99 15.73 -0.79
C LEU A 3 5.00 14.57 -0.86
N TRP A 4 3.91 14.71 -0.12
CA TRP A 4 2.78 13.77 -0.14
C TRP A 4 1.73 14.22 -1.14
N GLN A 5 1.47 15.52 -1.22
CA GLN A 5 0.62 16.12 -2.25
C GLN A 5 1.09 17.56 -2.52
N PRO A 6 1.19 18.01 -3.79
CA PRO A 6 1.19 17.18 -5.00
C PRO A 6 2.44 16.29 -5.09
N SER A 7 2.51 15.42 -6.10
CA SER A 7 3.63 14.47 -6.29
C SER A 7 4.96 15.12 -6.70
N SER A 8 4.96 16.40 -7.06
CA SER A 8 6.16 17.15 -7.48
C SER A 8 6.02 18.64 -7.14
N ILE A 9 7.14 19.28 -6.82
CA ILE A 9 7.21 20.73 -6.58
C ILE A 9 6.77 21.55 -7.79
N SER A 10 6.92 21.01 -9.00
CA SER A 10 6.48 21.66 -10.24
C SER A 10 4.96 21.90 -10.30
N TYR A 11 4.19 21.21 -9.47
CA TYR A 11 2.73 21.38 -9.37
C TYR A 11 2.32 22.30 -8.21
N VAL A 12 3.27 22.84 -7.46
CA VAL A 12 2.98 23.78 -6.37
C VAL A 12 2.79 25.15 -6.99
N SER A 13 1.59 25.70 -6.79
CA SER A 13 1.19 27.03 -7.25
C SER A 13 0.26 27.68 -6.22
N GLU A 14 -0.04 28.96 -6.41
CA GLU A 14 -1.01 29.65 -5.56
C GLU A 14 -2.36 28.90 -5.53
N GLY A 15 -2.88 28.65 -4.33
CA GLY A 15 -4.10 27.88 -4.11
C GLY A 15 -3.93 26.35 -4.07
N THR A 16 -2.76 25.80 -4.42
CA THR A 16 -2.51 24.35 -4.33
C THR A 16 -2.35 23.92 -2.87
N VAL A 17 -3.21 23.00 -2.41
CA VAL A 17 -3.02 22.33 -1.11
C VAL A 17 -1.76 21.47 -1.18
N THR A 18 -0.80 21.74 -0.27
CA THR A 18 0.51 21.11 -0.25
C THR A 18 0.75 20.41 1.07
N ASP A 19 0.77 19.08 1.04
CA ASP A 19 1.06 18.22 2.19
C ASP A 19 2.52 17.75 2.12
N VAL A 20 3.26 18.03 3.19
CA VAL A 20 4.69 17.72 3.29
C VAL A 20 4.99 16.96 4.57
N HIS A 21 5.75 15.88 4.42
CA HIS A 21 6.42 15.23 5.54
C HIS A 21 7.81 15.83 5.73
N ILE A 22 8.11 16.16 7.00
CA ILE A 22 9.33 16.86 7.41
C ILE A 22 10.01 16.08 8.53
N PRO A 23 11.31 15.74 8.40
CA PRO A 23 12.07 15.14 9.48
C PRO A 23 12.08 16.01 10.74
N GLN A 24 12.11 15.39 11.92
CA GLN A 24 12.03 16.09 13.21
C GLN A 24 13.11 17.17 13.39
N ASN A 25 14.33 16.95 12.89
CA ASN A 25 15.43 17.91 13.00
C ASN A 25 15.22 19.17 12.13
N ALA A 26 14.38 19.09 11.11
CA ALA A 26 14.09 20.20 10.19
C ALA A 26 12.75 20.90 10.50
N SER A 27 11.90 20.31 11.35
CA SER A 27 10.55 20.83 11.62
C SER A 27 10.58 22.23 12.21
N ARG A 28 11.44 22.47 13.22
CA ARG A 28 11.55 23.79 13.87
C ARG A 28 11.91 24.89 12.86
N ALA A 29 12.90 24.65 12.02
CA ALA A 29 13.35 25.63 11.01
C ALA A 29 12.24 25.93 9.98
N LEU A 30 11.53 24.89 9.52
CA LEU A 30 10.41 25.10 8.58
C LEU A 30 9.27 25.89 9.22
N LEU A 31 8.86 25.53 10.44
CA LEU A 31 7.74 26.20 11.09
C LEU A 31 8.04 27.69 11.34
N SER A 32 9.27 28.02 11.75
CA SER A 32 9.70 29.42 11.85
C SER A 32 9.64 30.14 10.50
N PHE A 33 10.15 29.52 9.43
CA PHE A 33 10.08 30.10 8.09
C PHE A 33 8.65 30.34 7.62
N LEU A 34 7.74 29.38 7.82
CA LEU A 34 6.33 29.53 7.45
C LEU A 34 5.65 30.67 8.22
N GLN A 35 5.97 30.82 9.51
CA GLN A 35 5.46 31.92 10.33
C GLN A 35 5.97 33.28 9.86
N GLU A 36 7.28 33.41 9.60
CA GLU A 36 7.90 34.64 9.10
C GLU A 36 7.37 35.02 7.71
N ALA A 37 7.12 34.04 6.85
CA ALA A 37 6.56 34.23 5.52
C ALA A 37 5.02 34.42 5.51
N HIS A 38 4.37 34.41 6.68
CA HIS A 38 2.92 34.46 6.83
C HIS A 38 2.15 33.38 6.06
N ILE A 39 2.78 32.22 5.86
CA ILE A 39 2.16 31.05 5.20
C ILE A 39 1.36 30.28 6.24
N GLN A 40 0.05 30.21 6.04
CA GLN A 40 -0.85 29.43 6.90
C GLN A 40 -0.58 27.93 6.74
N TYR A 41 -0.54 27.20 7.86
CA TYR A 41 -0.32 25.75 7.85
C TYR A 41 -1.12 25.07 8.96
N LYS A 42 -1.30 23.76 8.81
CA LYS A 42 -1.88 22.88 9.83
C LYS A 42 -1.00 21.63 9.99
N VAL A 43 -0.74 21.23 11.22
CA VAL A 43 -0.10 19.94 11.50
C VAL A 43 -1.17 18.85 11.36
N LEU A 44 -1.03 17.99 10.36
CA LEU A 44 -1.97 16.88 10.12
C LEU A 44 -1.65 15.65 10.98
N ILE A 45 -0.36 15.36 11.15
CA ILE A 45 0.15 14.23 11.93
C ILE A 45 1.28 14.76 12.82
N GLU A 46 1.06 14.77 14.13
CA GLU A 46 2.05 15.28 15.09
C GLU A 46 3.28 14.37 15.20
N ASP A 47 3.05 13.06 15.20
CA ASP A 47 4.09 12.04 15.33
C ASP A 47 3.84 10.91 14.32
N LEU A 48 4.55 10.98 13.19
CA LEU A 48 4.46 9.99 12.13
C LEU A 48 5.02 8.63 12.57
N GLN A 49 6.06 8.62 13.41
CA GLN A 49 6.67 7.39 13.90
C GLN A 49 5.65 6.60 14.73
N LYS A 50 4.95 7.27 15.64
CA LYS A 50 3.89 6.66 16.45
C LYS A 50 2.72 6.14 15.59
N ALA A 51 2.35 6.83 14.52
CA ALA A 51 1.32 6.38 13.60
C ALA A 51 1.73 5.09 12.87
N VAL A 52 2.97 5.01 12.36
CA VAL A 52 3.51 3.82 11.68
C VAL A 52 3.65 2.65 12.65
N GLU A 53 4.16 2.88 13.85
CA GLU A 53 4.30 1.84 14.88
C GLU A 53 2.94 1.27 15.31
N LYS A 54 1.92 2.12 15.40
CA LYS A 54 0.54 1.67 15.68
C LYS A 54 0.08 0.69 14.60
N GLU A 55 0.25 1.01 13.32
CA GLU A 55 -0.10 0.10 12.21
C GLU A 55 0.67 -1.23 12.30
N ASN A 56 1.98 -1.20 12.52
CA ASN A 56 2.81 -2.41 12.66
C ASN A 56 2.42 -3.27 13.88
N SER A 57 2.02 -2.65 14.99
CA SER A 57 1.59 -3.37 16.19
C SER A 57 0.29 -4.16 15.97
N LEU A 58 -0.63 -3.64 15.15
CA LEU A 58 -1.88 -4.32 14.81
C LEU A 58 -1.61 -5.61 14.01
N HIS A 59 -0.59 -5.57 13.15
CA HIS A 59 -0.14 -6.73 12.38
C HIS A 59 0.42 -7.85 13.30
N THR A 60 1.37 -7.51 14.18
CA THR A 60 2.03 -8.50 15.06
C THR A 60 1.11 -9.16 16.08
N GLN A 61 0.11 -8.43 16.61
CA GLN A 61 -0.85 -8.99 17.57
C GLN A 61 -1.80 -10.02 16.93
N ARG A 62 -2.06 -9.90 15.62
CA ARG A 62 -3.06 -10.72 14.91
C ARG A 62 -2.46 -11.83 14.03
N SER A 63 -1.19 -11.72 13.65
CA SER A 63 -0.40 -12.77 12.94
C SER A 63 -0.27 -14.09 13.73
N ARG A 64 -0.63 -14.11 15.03
CA ARG A 64 -0.64 -15.33 15.87
C ARG A 64 -1.77 -16.32 15.59
N ARG A 65 -2.61 -16.10 14.56
CA ARG A 65 -3.72 -16.99 14.23
C ARG A 65 -3.48 -17.66 12.88
N SER A 66 -3.94 -18.91 12.78
CA SER A 66 -3.63 -19.82 11.67
C SER A 66 -3.94 -19.21 10.29
N LEU A 67 -3.32 -19.74 9.22
CA LEU A 67 -3.61 -19.36 7.83
C LEU A 67 -5.11 -19.42 7.44
N SER A 68 -5.94 -20.13 8.23
CA SER A 68 -7.41 -20.11 8.09
C SER A 68 -8.07 -18.77 8.46
N GLU A 69 -7.38 -17.87 9.16
CA GLU A 69 -7.86 -16.57 9.62
C GLU A 69 -7.06 -15.42 8.96
N TYR A 70 -6.95 -15.43 7.64
CA TYR A 70 -6.41 -14.27 6.92
C TYR A 70 -7.29 -13.04 7.18
N ASN A 71 -6.72 -12.02 7.84
CA ASN A 71 -7.48 -10.84 8.26
C ASN A 71 -7.38 -9.74 7.20
N TYR A 72 -8.46 -9.44 6.50
CA TYR A 72 -8.49 -8.42 5.45
C TYR A 72 -8.63 -6.97 5.97
N GLU A 73 -8.72 -6.77 7.28
CA GLU A 73 -8.87 -5.46 7.94
C GLU A 73 -7.56 -4.94 8.55
N VAL A 74 -6.41 -5.52 8.17
CA VAL A 74 -5.07 -5.07 8.57
C VAL A 74 -4.15 -5.03 7.37
N TYR A 75 -3.07 -4.26 7.45
CA TYR A 75 -2.00 -4.30 6.46
C TYR A 75 -1.08 -5.50 6.66
N HIS A 76 -0.51 -5.98 5.56
CA HIS A 76 0.27 -7.22 5.51
C HIS A 76 1.63 -6.99 4.84
N SER A 77 2.63 -7.74 5.28
CA SER A 77 3.94 -7.77 4.62
C SER A 77 3.84 -8.41 3.24
N LEU A 78 4.84 -8.16 2.38
CA LEU A 78 4.88 -8.79 1.05
C LEU A 78 4.86 -10.34 1.17
N GLU A 79 5.57 -10.87 2.16
CA GLU A 79 5.67 -12.31 2.45
C GLU A 79 4.30 -12.90 2.82
N ASP A 80 3.52 -12.19 3.63
CA ASP A 80 2.15 -12.62 4.00
C ASP A 80 1.22 -12.59 2.79
N ILE A 81 1.30 -11.53 1.96
CA ILE A 81 0.50 -11.41 0.73
C ILE A 81 0.82 -12.58 -0.22
N GLN A 82 2.11 -12.90 -0.43
CA GLN A 82 2.51 -14.02 -1.28
C GLN A 82 2.05 -15.37 -0.73
N SER A 83 2.14 -15.55 0.59
CA SER A 83 1.66 -16.76 1.26
C SER A 83 0.14 -16.92 1.10
N TRP A 84 -0.61 -15.81 1.22
CA TRP A 84 -2.05 -15.76 0.97
C TRP A 84 -2.41 -16.10 -0.49
N MET A 85 -1.70 -15.54 -1.47
CA MET A 85 -1.91 -15.87 -2.89
C MET A 85 -1.75 -17.38 -3.14
N HIS A 86 -0.67 -17.97 -2.62
CA HIS A 86 -0.41 -19.40 -2.76
C HIS A 86 -1.46 -20.25 -2.04
N HIS A 87 -1.93 -19.82 -0.86
CA HIS A 87 -3.01 -20.48 -0.13
C HIS A 87 -4.32 -20.48 -0.92
N LEU A 88 -4.72 -19.35 -1.52
CA LEU A 88 -5.91 -19.28 -2.38
C LEU A 88 -5.81 -20.20 -3.60
N ASN A 89 -4.64 -20.27 -4.23
CA ASN A 89 -4.40 -21.16 -5.36
C ASN A 89 -4.53 -22.65 -4.97
N GLN A 90 -4.13 -23.02 -3.75
CA GLN A 90 -4.24 -24.39 -3.24
C GLN A 90 -5.66 -24.76 -2.83
N THR A 91 -6.39 -23.83 -2.22
CA THR A 91 -7.76 -24.08 -1.71
C THR A 91 -8.84 -23.91 -2.77
N GLN A 92 -8.59 -23.11 -3.81
CA GLN A 92 -9.55 -22.83 -4.89
C GLN A 92 -8.98 -23.04 -6.31
N PRO A 93 -8.35 -24.19 -6.63
CA PRO A 93 -7.59 -24.38 -7.87
C PRO A 93 -8.43 -24.33 -9.16
N GLY A 94 -9.76 -24.47 -9.06
CA GLY A 94 -10.68 -24.34 -10.19
C GLY A 94 -11.04 -22.90 -10.56
N LEU A 95 -10.76 -21.94 -9.67
CA LEU A 95 -11.10 -20.53 -9.83
C LEU A 95 -9.86 -19.63 -9.81
N VAL A 96 -8.90 -19.94 -8.95
CA VAL A 96 -7.72 -19.11 -8.70
C VAL A 96 -6.49 -19.76 -9.33
N ARG A 97 -5.69 -18.95 -10.04
CA ARG A 97 -4.38 -19.35 -10.52
C ARG A 97 -3.34 -18.30 -10.15
N VAL A 98 -2.23 -18.73 -9.55
CA VAL A 98 -1.06 -17.87 -9.32
C VAL A 98 0.04 -18.20 -10.32
N PHE A 99 0.63 -17.18 -10.93
CA PHE A 99 1.83 -17.32 -11.76
C PHE A 99 2.66 -16.05 -11.74
N SER A 100 3.96 -16.16 -12.03
CA SER A 100 4.85 -15.01 -12.15
C SER A 100 4.87 -14.50 -13.59
N ILE A 101 4.86 -13.17 -13.75
CA ILE A 101 5.04 -12.49 -15.05
C ILE A 101 6.46 -11.92 -15.24
N GLY A 102 7.34 -12.07 -14.24
CA GLY A 102 8.69 -11.54 -14.30
C GLY A 102 9.35 -11.43 -12.94
N ARG A 103 10.35 -10.55 -12.85
CA ARG A 103 11.07 -10.27 -11.60
C ARG A 103 11.20 -8.75 -11.42
N SER A 104 11.16 -8.30 -10.17
CA SER A 104 11.51 -6.94 -9.80
C SER A 104 13.01 -6.69 -10.00
N TYR A 105 13.42 -5.44 -9.84
CA TYR A 105 14.84 -5.05 -9.87
C TYR A 105 15.68 -5.85 -8.85
N GLU A 106 15.17 -6.01 -7.63
CA GLU A 106 15.82 -6.81 -6.57
C GLU A 106 15.63 -8.32 -6.75
N GLY A 107 15.12 -8.74 -7.92
CA GLY A 107 14.95 -10.14 -8.26
C GLY A 107 13.80 -10.84 -7.52
N ARG A 108 12.80 -10.12 -6.99
CA ARG A 108 11.60 -10.77 -6.40
C ARG A 108 10.59 -11.13 -7.50
N PRO A 109 9.93 -12.30 -7.45
CA PRO A 109 8.93 -12.67 -8.46
C PRO A 109 7.74 -11.70 -8.46
N LEU A 110 7.27 -11.32 -9.65
CA LEU A 110 6.08 -10.48 -9.84
C LEU A 110 4.87 -11.39 -10.07
N PHE A 111 4.16 -11.73 -9.00
CA PHE A 111 3.02 -12.65 -9.07
C PHE A 111 1.73 -11.97 -9.53
N ILE A 112 0.94 -12.71 -10.30
CA ILE A 112 -0.42 -12.39 -10.68
C ILE A 112 -1.37 -13.43 -10.10
N LEU A 113 -2.47 -12.95 -9.52
CA LEU A 113 -3.61 -13.75 -9.12
C LEU A 113 -4.68 -13.67 -10.21
N GLN A 114 -4.79 -14.71 -11.04
CA GLN A 114 -5.84 -14.79 -12.05
C GLN A 114 -7.08 -15.44 -11.43
N LEU A 115 -8.19 -14.71 -11.45
CA LEU A 115 -9.50 -15.17 -10.99
C LEU A 115 -10.39 -15.50 -12.20
N GLY A 116 -10.96 -16.70 -12.22
CA GLY A 116 -11.97 -17.11 -13.18
C GLY A 116 -11.86 -18.56 -13.65
N ARG A 117 -13.01 -19.21 -13.81
CA ARG A 117 -13.08 -20.58 -14.34
C ARG A 117 -12.62 -20.65 -15.80
N LYS A 118 -11.83 -21.68 -16.12
CA LYS A 118 -11.43 -22.03 -17.50
C LYS A 118 -12.62 -22.61 -18.26
N SER A 119 -13.46 -21.75 -18.81
CA SER A 119 -14.63 -22.16 -19.62
C SER A 119 -14.40 -22.05 -21.13
N ARG A 120 -13.43 -21.25 -21.58
CA ARG A 120 -13.08 -21.00 -22.98
C ARG A 120 -11.60 -20.67 -23.11
N ALA A 121 -11.02 -20.88 -24.29
CA ALA A 121 -9.62 -20.54 -24.59
C ALA A 121 -9.37 -19.02 -24.51
N TYR A 122 -10.32 -18.21 -24.99
CA TYR A 122 -10.28 -16.75 -24.92
C TYR A 122 -11.49 -16.23 -24.18
N LYS A 123 -11.25 -15.46 -23.13
CA LYS A 123 -12.26 -14.76 -22.34
C LYS A 123 -11.85 -13.30 -22.25
N ARG A 124 -12.83 -12.40 -22.25
CA ARG A 124 -12.58 -11.01 -21.88
C ARG A 124 -12.07 -10.98 -20.45
N ALA A 125 -11.05 -10.17 -20.21
CA ALA A 125 -10.40 -10.02 -18.92
C ALA A 125 -10.41 -8.56 -18.51
N VAL A 126 -10.44 -8.33 -17.21
CA VAL A 126 -10.21 -7.02 -16.58
C VAL A 126 -8.90 -7.13 -15.84
N TRP A 127 -8.05 -6.13 -16.00
CA TRP A 127 -6.78 -6.03 -15.26
C TRP A 127 -6.98 -5.05 -14.10
N ILE A 128 -6.52 -5.47 -12.92
CA ILE A 128 -6.49 -4.64 -11.71
C ILE A 128 -5.10 -4.85 -11.12
N ASP A 129 -4.35 -3.76 -10.98
CA ASP A 129 -3.11 -3.73 -10.22
C ASP A 129 -3.24 -2.83 -9.00
N CYS A 130 -2.42 -3.13 -8.00
CA CYS A 130 -2.37 -2.44 -6.73
C CYS A 130 -0.91 -2.34 -6.27
N GLY A 131 -0.58 -1.28 -5.53
CA GLY A 131 0.75 -1.13 -4.93
C GLY A 131 1.85 -0.70 -5.89
N ILE A 132 1.51 0.02 -6.97
CA ILE A 132 2.51 0.62 -7.87
C ILE A 132 3.39 1.64 -7.13
N HIS A 133 2.84 2.35 -6.14
CA HIS A 133 3.57 3.19 -5.21
C HIS A 133 3.66 2.52 -3.83
N ALA A 134 4.88 2.33 -3.33
CA ALA A 134 5.13 1.56 -2.10
C ALA A 134 4.48 2.14 -0.82
N ARG A 135 4.21 3.45 -0.78
CA ARG A 135 3.62 4.14 0.39
C ARG A 135 2.09 4.07 0.45
N GLU A 136 1.44 3.59 -0.61
CA GLU A 136 -0.02 3.54 -0.72
C GLU A 136 -0.57 2.18 -0.26
N TRP A 137 -0.37 1.85 1.02
CA TRP A 137 -0.67 0.51 1.58
C TRP A 137 -2.14 0.08 1.45
N ILE A 138 -3.05 1.05 1.33
CA ILE A 138 -4.47 0.79 1.06
C ILE A 138 -4.71 0.13 -0.30
N GLY A 139 -3.84 0.36 -1.29
CA GLY A 139 -3.92 -0.25 -2.62
C GLY A 139 -3.81 -1.78 -2.53
N PRO A 140 -2.67 -2.34 -2.07
CA PRO A 140 -2.54 -3.79 -1.87
C PRO A 140 -3.63 -4.38 -0.97
N ALA A 141 -4.03 -3.68 0.10
CA ALA A 141 -5.13 -4.13 0.95
C ALA A 141 -6.45 -4.28 0.18
N PHE A 142 -6.80 -3.30 -0.67
CA PHE A 142 -7.98 -3.35 -1.53
C PHE A 142 -7.95 -4.56 -2.48
N CYS A 143 -6.84 -4.82 -3.19
CA CYS A 143 -6.77 -5.96 -4.10
C CYS A 143 -7.02 -7.30 -3.38
N GLN A 144 -6.55 -7.44 -2.14
CA GLN A 144 -6.77 -8.63 -1.33
C GLN A 144 -8.24 -8.77 -0.92
N TRP A 145 -8.85 -7.67 -0.48
CA TRP A 145 -10.29 -7.63 -0.19
C TRP A 145 -11.13 -7.96 -1.43
N PHE A 146 -10.80 -7.37 -2.58
CA PHE A 146 -11.47 -7.62 -3.86
C PHE A 146 -11.40 -9.08 -4.28
N ALA A 147 -10.24 -9.74 -4.09
CA ALA A 147 -10.09 -11.15 -4.46
C ALA A 147 -10.83 -12.12 -3.54
N ARG A 148 -11.17 -11.68 -2.31
CA ARG A 148 -11.98 -12.46 -1.36
C ARG A 148 -13.46 -12.47 -1.72
N GLU A 149 -13.96 -11.36 -2.28
CA GLU A 149 -15.37 -11.12 -2.61
C GLU A 149 -15.79 -11.81 -3.92
#